data_AF-A0A645D6P2-F1
#
_entry.id   AF-A0A645D6P2-F1
#
_cell.length_a   1.000
_cell.length_b   1.000
_cell.length_c   1.000
_cell.angle_alpha   90.00
_cell.angle_beta   90.00
_cell.angle_gamma   90.00
#
_symmetry.space_group_name_H-M   'P 1'
#
loop_
_entity.id
_entity.type
_entity.pdbx_description
1 polymer ?
#
loop_
_entity_poly.entity_id
_entity_poly.type
_entity_poly.pdbx_seq_one_letter_code
_entity_poly.pdbx_strand_id
1 'polypeptide(L)'
;MVAAFSLFRIEINIEFVSAVLAIIGYSINDTIVTFDRLRENISESNIPQLSNEDRVDLVNKSLQQTVGRSILTTISTLLTVISLLIFGSSASFNFNLAMLFGLTAGTYSSIFIAPVLWLWFEKIKDKLMISRKEKRKNKTVVKSNEPEEYTFYGIND
;
A
#
# COMPACT_ATOMS: atom_id res chain seq x y z
N MET A 1 -0.78 15.91 8.96
CA MET A 1 0.28 16.92 9.21
C MET A 1 0.04 18.23 8.47
N VAL A 2 0.08 18.29 7.13
CA VAL A 2 -0.09 19.56 6.37
C VAL A 2 -1.40 20.28 6.74
N ALA A 3 -2.51 19.54 6.81
CA ALA A 3 -3.79 20.10 7.26
C ALA A 3 -3.74 20.65 8.69
N ALA A 4 -3.04 19.99 9.61
CA ALA A 4 -2.87 20.48 10.98
C ALA A 4 -2.07 21.78 11.00
N PHE A 5 -0.96 21.85 10.25
CA PHE A 5 -0.14 23.07 10.15
C PHE A 5 -0.90 24.23 9.54
N SER A 6 -1.76 23.96 8.56
CA SER A 6 -2.65 24.96 7.98
C SER A 6 -3.70 25.48 8.97
N LEU A 7 -4.31 24.59 9.77
CA LEU A 7 -5.31 24.96 10.78
C LEU A 7 -4.70 25.78 11.93
N PHE A 8 -3.53 25.38 12.41
CA PHE A 8 -2.81 26.07 13.48
C PHE A 8 -2.01 27.29 12.99
N ARG A 9 -2.06 27.59 11.69
CA ARG A 9 -1.33 28.70 11.04
C ARG A 9 0.17 28.72 11.38
N ILE A 10 0.79 27.55 11.37
CA ILE A 10 2.21 27.39 11.69
C ILE A 10 3.03 27.66 10.42
N GLU A 11 4.09 28.44 10.56
CA GLU A 11 4.98 28.78 9.45
C GLU A 11 5.71 27.55 8.89
N ILE A 12 5.79 27.49 7.56
CA ILE A 12 6.54 26.46 6.85
C ILE A 12 7.98 26.94 6.69
N ASN A 13 8.90 26.24 7.34
CA ASN A 13 10.33 26.53 7.36
C ASN A 13 11.14 25.30 6.88
N ILE A 14 12.48 25.42 6.87
CA ILE A 14 13.35 24.31 6.44
C ILE A 14 13.18 23.08 7.34
N GLU A 15 12.93 23.30 8.63
CA GLU A 15 12.65 22.28 9.63
C GLU A 15 11.38 21.49 9.29
N PHE A 16 10.33 22.14 8.78
CA PHE A 16 9.14 21.46 8.30
C PHE A 16 9.46 20.50 7.14
N VAL A 17 10.25 20.94 6.16
CA VAL A 17 10.64 20.10 5.01
C VAL A 17 11.48 18.90 5.48
N SER A 18 12.40 19.11 6.43
CA SER A 18 13.15 18.02 7.04
C SER A 18 12.24 17.01 7.75
N ALA A 19 11.21 17.49 8.46
CA ALA A 19 10.23 16.61 9.10
C ALA A 19 9.45 15.79 8.07
N VAL A 20 8.99 16.42 6.98
CA VAL A 20 8.31 15.71 5.87
C VAL A 20 9.17 14.56 5.34
N LEU A 21 10.45 14.82 5.06
CA LEU A 21 11.36 13.81 4.56
C LEU A 21 11.53 12.64 5.55
N ALA A 22 11.68 12.94 6.83
CA ALA A 22 11.79 11.93 7.88
C ALA A 22 10.51 11.07 7.98
N ILE A 23 9.33 11.70 7.98
CA ILE A 23 8.04 11.01 8.08
C ILE A 23 7.82 10.07 6.90
N ILE A 24 8.19 10.49 5.69
CA ILE A 24 8.12 9.63 4.50
C ILE A 24 8.97 8.37 4.72
N GLY A 25 10.20 8.53 5.21
CA GLY A 25 11.08 7.40 5.53
C GLY A 25 10.47 6.43 6.55
N TYR A 26 9.95 6.96 7.67
CA TYR A 26 9.29 6.14 8.70
C TYR A 26 8.04 5.43 8.18
N SER A 27 7.18 6.12 7.43
CA SER A 27 5.95 5.55 6.87
C SER A 27 6.24 4.46 5.84
N ILE A 28 7.25 4.65 5.00
CA ILE A 28 7.68 3.64 4.03
C ILE A 28 8.25 2.42 4.75
N ASN A 29 9.06 2.61 5.79
CA ASN A 29 9.61 1.51 6.59
C ASN A 29 8.50 0.61 7.18
N ASP A 30 7.46 1.21 7.77
CA ASP A 30 6.32 0.46 8.31
C ASP A 30 5.55 -0.30 7.21
N THR A 31 5.37 0.35 6.06
CA THR A 31 4.69 -0.25 4.91
C THR A 31 5.49 -1.43 4.37
N ILE A 32 6.80 -1.29 4.16
CA ILE A 32 7.65 -2.36 3.62
C ILE A 32 7.59 -3.60 4.51
N VAL A 33 7.74 -3.44 5.83
CA VAL A 33 7.71 -4.58 6.76
C VAL A 33 6.37 -5.32 6.71
N THR A 34 5.26 -4.59 6.65
CA THR A 34 3.92 -5.20 6.59
C THR A 34 3.67 -5.92 5.25
N PHE A 35 4.08 -5.29 4.14
CA PHE A 35 3.92 -5.87 2.81
C PHE A 35 4.88 -7.04 2.55
N ASP A 36 6.06 -7.02 3.13
CA ASP A 36 7.01 -8.14 3.08
C ASP A 36 6.42 -9.37 3.78
N ARG A 37 5.89 -9.19 4.99
CA ARG A 37 5.21 -10.27 5.72
C ARG A 37 3.94 -10.75 5.03
N LEU A 38 3.20 -9.86 4.36
CA LEU A 38 2.06 -10.24 3.53
C LEU A 38 2.48 -11.13 2.36
N ARG A 39 3.54 -10.75 1.65
CA ARG A 39 4.08 -11.55 0.55
C ARG A 39 4.56 -12.92 1.02
N GLU A 40 5.26 -12.97 2.15
CA GLU A 40 5.73 -14.22 2.77
C GLU A 40 4.56 -15.13 3.12
N ASN A 41 3.56 -14.65 3.86
CA ASN A 41 2.38 -15.44 4.20
C ASN A 41 1.60 -15.94 2.98
N ILE A 42 1.50 -15.14 1.91
CA ILE A 42 0.90 -15.59 0.64
C ILE A 42 1.73 -16.71 0.02
N SER A 43 3.06 -16.57 -0.03
CA SER A 43 3.95 -17.60 -0.59
C SER A 43 3.88 -18.91 0.20
N GLU A 44 3.79 -18.84 1.53
CA GLU A 44 3.70 -20.01 2.41
C GLU A 44 2.32 -20.70 2.37
N SER A 45 1.27 -19.97 2.01
CA SER A 45 -0.09 -20.51 1.97
C SER A 45 -0.25 -21.68 0.98
N ASN A 46 0.60 -21.76 -0.06
CA ASN A 46 0.52 -22.76 -1.13
C ASN A 46 -0.87 -22.86 -1.80
N ILE A 47 -1.71 -21.82 -1.68
CA ILE A 47 -3.07 -21.83 -2.22
C ILE A 47 -3.03 -21.44 -3.71
N PRO A 48 -3.44 -22.31 -4.65
CA PRO A 48 -3.37 -22.03 -6.09
C PRO A 48 -4.34 -20.94 -6.55
N GLN A 49 -5.47 -20.77 -5.86
CA GLN A 49 -6.43 -19.66 -6.07
C GLN A 49 -6.92 -19.17 -4.72
N LEU A 50 -6.46 -18.00 -4.31
CA LEU A 50 -6.93 -17.39 -3.08
C LEU A 50 -8.35 -16.84 -3.28
N SER A 51 -9.28 -17.30 -2.44
CA SER A 51 -10.57 -16.64 -2.27
C SER A 51 -10.40 -15.23 -1.70
N ASN A 52 -11.46 -14.42 -1.77
CA ASN A 52 -11.48 -13.13 -1.10
C ASN A 52 -11.34 -13.29 0.43
N GLU A 53 -11.91 -14.35 1.00
CA GLU A 53 -11.84 -14.66 2.43
C GLU A 53 -10.40 -15.02 2.83
N ASP A 54 -9.74 -15.92 2.08
CA ASP A 54 -8.34 -16.28 2.30
C ASP A 54 -7.41 -15.06 2.28
N ARG A 55 -7.64 -14.12 1.36
CA ARG A 55 -6.84 -12.88 1.28
C ARG A 55 -7.02 -12.00 2.52
N VAL A 56 -8.25 -11.89 3.03
CA VAL A 56 -8.54 -11.13 4.26
C VAL A 56 -7.85 -11.77 5.46
N ASP A 57 -7.92 -13.09 5.56
CA ASP A 57 -7.28 -13.84 6.64
C ASP A 57 -5.75 -13.72 6.60
N LEU A 58 -5.15 -13.79 5.40
CA LEU A 58 -3.72 -13.57 5.22
C LEU A 58 -3.30 -12.16 5.60
N VAL A 59 -4.05 -11.13 5.19
CA VAL A 59 -3.80 -9.74 5.60
C VAL A 59 -3.87 -9.62 7.12
N ASN A 60 -4.91 -10.15 7.76
CA ASN A 60 -5.08 -10.10 9.21
C ASN A 60 -3.93 -10.82 9.94
N LYS A 61 -3.53 -12.00 9.45
CA LYS A 61 -2.39 -12.76 9.98
C LYS A 61 -1.09 -11.97 9.87
N SER A 62 -0.81 -11.39 8.71
CA SER A 62 0.38 -10.56 8.49
C SER A 62 0.37 -9.34 9.41
N LEU A 63 -0.79 -8.72 9.60
CA LEU A 63 -0.94 -7.55 10.46
C LEU A 63 -0.64 -7.91 11.92
N GLN A 64 -1.18 -9.01 12.43
CA GLN A 64 -0.91 -9.48 13.79
C GLN A 64 0.59 -9.74 14.02
N GLN A 65 1.30 -10.22 13.01
CA GLN A 65 2.74 -10.50 13.08
C GLN A 65 3.61 -9.23 13.05
N THR A 66 3.19 -8.15 12.36
CA THR A 66 4.01 -6.94 12.18
C THR A 66 3.64 -5.78 13.10
N VAL A 67 2.37 -5.70 13.54
CA VAL A 67 1.84 -4.59 14.36
C VAL A 67 2.66 -4.35 15.61
N GLY A 68 3.06 -5.40 16.33
CA GLY A 68 3.87 -5.26 17.54
C GLY A 68 5.17 -4.51 17.28
N ARG A 69 5.89 -4.86 16.21
CA ARG A 69 7.14 -4.20 15.82
C ARG A 69 6.90 -2.74 15.44
N SER A 70 5.96 -2.47 14.54
CA SER A 70 5.68 -1.10 14.06
C SER A 70 5.18 -0.19 15.18
N ILE A 71 4.31 -0.68 16.06
CA ILE A 71 3.86 0.08 17.23
C ILE A 71 5.04 0.39 18.16
N LEU A 72 5.91 -0.58 18.44
CA LEU A 72 7.07 -0.36 19.30
C LEU A 72 8.01 0.71 18.73
N THR A 73 8.34 0.65 17.45
CA THR A 73 9.20 1.65 16.79
C THR A 73 8.56 3.03 16.77
N THR A 74 7.24 3.11 16.54
CA THR A 74 6.52 4.38 16.54
C THR A 74 6.42 4.97 17.93
N ILE A 75 6.08 4.17 18.95
CA ILE A 75 6.00 4.63 20.34
C ILE A 75 7.36 5.09 20.85
N SER A 76 8.45 4.34 20.60
CA SER A 76 9.79 4.75 21.05
C SER A 76 10.22 6.08 20.41
N THR A 77 9.86 6.30 19.14
CA THR A 77 10.14 7.55 18.44
C THR A 77 9.25 8.69 18.95
N LEU A 78 7.96 8.43 19.16
CA LEU A 78 7.02 9.42 19.70
C LEU A 78 7.40 9.85 21.11
N LEU A 79 7.90 8.94 21.95
CA LEU A 79 8.38 9.27 23.30
C LEU A 79 9.55 10.27 23.23
N THR A 80 10.48 10.05 22.30
CA THR A 80 11.58 10.98 22.03
C THR A 80 11.06 12.33 21.55
N VAL A 81 10.14 12.34 20.58
CA VAL A 81 9.54 13.57 20.03
C VAL A 81 8.79 14.36 21.11
N ILE A 82 8.01 13.69 21.95
CA ILE A 82 7.28 14.32 23.07
C ILE A 82 8.26 14.91 24.08
N SER A 83 9.34 14.20 24.41
CA SER A 83 10.38 14.71 25.29
C SER A 83 11.03 15.97 24.71
N LEU A 84 11.29 16.00 23.41
CA LEU A 84 11.83 17.18 22.72
C LEU A 84 10.81 18.33 22.56
N LEU A 85 9.51 18.05 22.59
CA LEU A 85 8.48 19.10 22.63
C LEU A 85 8.42 19.80 23.98
N ILE A 86 8.64 19.06 25.08
CA ILE A 86 8.59 19.60 26.44
C ILE A 86 9.90 20.26 26.84
N PHE A 87 11.04 19.60 26.55
CA PHE A 87 12.37 20.01 27.01
C PHE A 87 13.26 20.60 25.92
N GLY A 88 12.85 20.53 24.65
CA GLY A 88 13.65 21.02 23.52
C GLY A 88 13.60 22.54 23.35
N SER A 89 14.47 23.04 22.47
CA SER A 89 14.54 24.46 22.15
C SER A 89 13.48 24.88 21.12
N SER A 90 13.19 26.18 21.07
CA SER A 90 12.23 26.76 20.11
C SER A 90 12.58 26.47 18.65
N ALA A 91 13.86 26.28 18.33
CA ALA A 91 14.32 25.99 16.97
C ALA A 91 13.81 24.63 16.44
N SER A 92 13.68 23.61 17.30
CA SER A 92 13.21 22.28 16.90
C SER A 92 11.71 22.07 17.13
N PHE A 93 11.00 23.07 17.67
CA PHE A 93 9.60 22.94 18.03
C PHE A 93 8.71 22.58 16.83
N ASN A 94 8.84 23.33 15.73
CA ASN A 94 8.07 23.07 14.51
C ASN A 94 8.37 21.69 13.90
N PHE A 95 9.65 21.26 13.93
CA PHE A 95 10.04 19.92 13.49
C PHE A 95 9.35 18.83 14.32
N ASN A 96 9.46 18.93 15.64
CA ASN A 96 8.91 17.92 16.54
C ASN A 96 7.38 17.89 16.50
N LEU A 97 6.73 19.04 16.33
CA LEU A 97 5.28 19.12 16.18
C LEU A 97 4.82 18.50 14.86
N ALA A 98 5.58 18.73 13.77
CA ALA A 98 5.35 18.07 12.48
C ALA A 98 5.50 16.55 12.62
N MET A 99 6.57 16.09 13.29
CA MET A 99 6.82 14.67 13.58
C MET A 99 5.67 14.06 14.39
N LEU A 100 5.14 14.74 15.40
CA LEU A 100 4.04 14.23 16.23
C LEU A 100 2.81 13.90 15.38
N PHE A 101 2.32 14.84 14.58
CA PHE A 101 1.14 14.63 13.72
C PHE A 101 1.42 13.75 12.50
N GLY A 102 2.63 13.83 11.97
CA GLY A 102 3.04 13.12 10.77
C GLY A 102 3.28 11.64 11.03
N LEU A 103 4.02 11.32 12.09
CA LEU A 103 4.34 9.95 12.45
C LEU A 103 3.09 9.19 12.94
N THR A 104 2.24 9.83 13.76
CA THR A 104 0.97 9.22 14.20
C THR A 104 0.04 8.90 13.04
N ALA A 105 -0.20 9.86 12.14
CA ALA A 105 -1.02 9.64 10.95
C ALA A 105 -0.37 8.66 9.96
N GLY A 106 0.95 8.71 9.82
CA GLY A 106 1.73 7.83 8.94
C GLY A 106 1.66 6.38 9.38
N THR A 107 1.93 6.09 10.65
CA THR A 107 1.85 4.72 11.20
C THR A 107 0.42 4.18 11.17
N TYR A 108 -0.59 5.00 11.47
CA TYR A 108 -1.98 4.55 11.32
C TYR A 108 -2.30 4.17 9.86
N SER A 109 -1.87 5.00 8.91
CA SER A 109 -2.09 4.76 7.48
C SER A 109 -1.35 3.52 6.96
N SER A 110 -0.07 3.36 7.30
CA SER A 110 0.77 2.24 6.83
C SER A 110 0.28 0.89 7.36
N ILE A 111 -0.20 0.83 8.61
CA ILE A 111 -0.69 -0.41 9.22
C ILE A 111 -2.12 -0.71 8.75
N PHE A 112 -3.06 0.24 8.87
CA PHE A 112 -4.48 -0.09 8.71
C PHE A 112 -5.03 0.19 7.31
N ILE A 113 -4.51 1.19 6.60
CA ILE A 113 -5.06 1.60 5.30
C ILE A 113 -4.34 0.87 4.17
N ALA A 114 -3.02 0.78 4.20
CA ALA A 114 -2.25 0.22 3.09
C ALA A 114 -2.57 -1.26 2.78
N PRO A 115 -2.70 -2.19 3.75
CA PRO A 115 -3.05 -3.58 3.46
C PRO A 115 -4.49 -3.75 2.94
N VAL A 116 -5.42 -2.90 3.38
CA VAL A 116 -6.80 -2.90 2.88
C VAL A 116 -6.85 -2.39 1.43
N LEU A 117 -6.05 -1.38 1.10
CA LEU A 117 -5.89 -0.92 -0.28
C LEU A 117 -5.36 -2.04 -1.20
N TRP A 118 -4.44 -2.87 -0.70
CA TRP A 118 -3.95 -4.03 -1.45
C TRP A 118 -5.08 -5.01 -1.78
N LEU A 119 -5.97 -5.34 -0.83
CA LEU A 119 -7.15 -6.17 -1.09
C LEU A 119 -8.05 -5.60 -2.18
N TRP A 120 -8.22 -4.28 -2.19
CA TRP A 120 -9.04 -3.60 -3.18
C TRP A 120 -8.41 -3.68 -4.58
N PHE A 121 -7.10 -3.45 -4.68
CA PHE A 121 -6.38 -3.58 -5.96
C PHE A 121 -6.40 -5.00 -6.51
N GLU A 122 -6.29 -6.01 -5.65
CA GLU A 122 -6.33 -7.41 -6.11
C GLU A 122 -7.72 -7.79 -6.62
N LYS A 123 -8.81 -7.30 -6.00
CA LYS A 123 -10.18 -7.45 -6.53
C LYS A 123 -10.36 -6.80 -7.91
N ILE A 124 -9.77 -5.63 -8.12
CA ILE A 124 -9.82 -4.94 -9.43
C ILE A 124 -9.06 -5.75 -10.47
N LYS A 125 -7.87 -6.26 -10.13
CA LYS A 125 -7.05 -7.08 -11.00
C LYS A 125 -7.78 -8.37 -11.42
N ASP A 126 -8.48 -9.04 -10.51
CA ASP A 126 -9.27 -10.23 -10.84
C ASP A 126 -10.37 -9.92 -11.86
N LYS A 127 -11.14 -8.83 -11.65
CA LYS A 127 -12.17 -8.38 -12.61
C LYS A 127 -11.57 -8.09 -13.99
N LEU A 128 -10.42 -7.42 -14.04
CA LEU A 128 -9.72 -7.13 -15.29
C LEU A 128 -9.22 -8.41 -15.98
N MET A 129 -8.74 -9.40 -15.23
CA MET A 129 -8.33 -10.69 -15.79
C MET A 129 -9.49 -11.48 -16.37
N ILE A 130 -10.64 -11.52 -15.69
CA ILE A 130 -11.86 -12.19 -16.18
C ILE A 130 -12.33 -11.54 -17.49
N SER A 131 -12.46 -10.21 -17.52
CA SER A 131 -12.86 -9.48 -18.74
C SER A 131 -11.90 -9.70 -19.91
N ARG A 132 -10.58 -9.78 -19.65
CA ARG A 132 -9.58 -10.11 -20.68
C ARG A 132 -9.72 -11.53 -21.20
N LYS A 133 -10.01 -12.52 -20.34
CA LYS A 133 -10.24 -13.92 -20.74
C LYS A 133 -11.50 -14.04 -21.60
N GLU A 134 -12.59 -13.37 -21.22
CA GLU A 134 -13.83 -13.35 -22.01
C GLU A 134 -13.62 -12.73 -23.40
N LYS A 135 -12.94 -11.57 -23.48
CA LYS A 135 -12.59 -10.95 -24.77
C LYS A 135 -11.74 -11.86 -25.66
N ARG A 136 -10.76 -12.56 -25.08
CA ARG A 136 -9.93 -13.54 -25.81
C ARG A 136 -10.77 -14.70 -26.32
N LYS A 137 -11.64 -15.28 -25.48
CA LYS A 137 -12.54 -16.38 -25.86
C LYS A 137 -13.48 -15.96 -27.00
N ASN A 138 -14.12 -14.79 -26.90
CA ASN A 138 -14.96 -14.25 -27.96
C ASN A 138 -14.19 -14.03 -29.26
N LYS A 139 -12.97 -13.50 -29.21
CA LYS A 139 -12.14 -13.33 -30.42
C LYS A 139 -11.79 -14.65 -31.09
N THR A 140 -11.50 -15.70 -30.31
CA THR A 140 -11.22 -17.04 -30.84
C THR A 140 -12.48 -17.67 -31.47
N VAL A 141 -13.64 -17.53 -30.81
CA VAL A 141 -14.93 -18.05 -31.33
C VAL A 141 -15.34 -17.33 -32.62
N VAL A 142 -15.12 -16.02 -32.72
CA VAL A 142 -15.38 -15.27 -33.95
C VAL A 142 -14.47 -15.76 -35.08
N LYS A 143 -13.18 -15.95 -34.80
CA LYS A 143 -12.21 -16.45 -35.81
C LYS A 143 -12.49 -17.88 -36.27
N SER A 144 -12.99 -18.76 -35.40
CA SER A 144 -13.35 -20.13 -35.79
C SER A 144 -14.64 -20.22 -36.62
N ASN A 145 -15.48 -19.17 -36.56
CA ASN A 145 -16.74 -19.09 -37.29
C ASN A 145 -16.61 -18.29 -38.60
N GLU A 146 -15.44 -17.71 -38.87
CA GLU A 146 -15.11 -17.24 -40.22
C GLU A 146 -14.98 -18.46 -41.12
N PRO A 147 -15.73 -18.54 -42.24
CA PRO A 147 -15.58 -19.65 -43.17
C PRO A 147 -14.12 -19.67 -43.66
N GLU A 148 -13.42 -20.78 -43.41
CA GLU A 148 -12.09 -20.99 -43.96
C GLU A 148 -12.22 -20.93 -45.49
N GLU A 149 -11.57 -19.95 -46.13
CA GLU A 149 -11.46 -19.94 -47.59
C GLU A 149 -10.71 -21.20 -48.00
N TYR A 150 -11.44 -22.17 -48.56
CA TYR A 150 -10.84 -23.30 -49.22
C TYR A 150 -10.06 -22.78 -50.43
N THR A 151 -8.76 -22.55 -50.26
CA THR A 151 -7.87 -22.26 -51.38
C THR A 151 -7.69 -23.55 -52.17
N PHE A 152 -8.47 -23.74 -53.22
CA PHE A 152 -8.27 -24.82 -54.17
C PHE A 152 -7.07 -24.46 -55.08
N TYR A 153 -6.06 -25.32 -55.07
CA TYR A 153 -4.86 -25.16 -55.90
C TYR A 153 -5.25 -25.04 -57.38
N GLY A 154 -4.94 -23.89 -57.99
CA GLY A 154 -5.25 -23.59 -59.39
C GLY A 154 -6.54 -22.81 -59.68
N ILE A 155 -7.28 -22.32 -58.67
CA ILE A 155 -8.43 -21.40 -58.89
C ILE A 155 -8.12 -19.97 -58.44
N ASN A 156 -7.36 -19.77 -57.34
CA ASN A 156 -7.16 -18.47 -56.68
C ASN A 156 -5.69 -17.99 -56.59
N ASP A 157 -4.78 -18.58 -57.37
CA ASP A 157 -3.45 -17.99 -57.60
C ASP A 157 -3.47 -16.99 -58.76
#